data_AF-A0A925T443-F1
#
_entry.id   AF-A0A925T443-F1
#
_cell.length_a   1.000
_cell.length_b   1.000
_cell.length_c   1.000
_cell.angle_alpha   90.00
_cell.angle_beta   90.00
_cell.angle_gamma   90.00
#
_symmetry.space_group_name_H-M   'P 1'
#
loop_
_entity.id
_entity.type
_entity.pdbx_description
1 polymer ?
#
loop_
_entity_poly.entity_id
_entity_poly.type
_entity_poly.pdbx_seq_one_letter_code
_entity_poly.pdbx_strand_id
1 'polypeptide(L)'
;MQTDVSEYWLGAAVNEGEKMPFKQGYSLSLFIDNRGNQTSPVLLSSKGRYIWSERPFSFEITADGVLITSVDSVYVAKAGNTLRDAFVACSKKFFPASGRLPDTLLFTKPQY
;
A
#
# COMPACT_ATOMS: atom_id res chain seq x y z
N MET A 1 0.77 -13.87 -7.81
CA MET A 1 1.92 -13.29 -8.55
C MET A 1 3.20 -13.82 -7.94
N GLN A 2 4.14 -14.34 -8.73
CA GLN A 2 5.36 -14.95 -8.19
C GLN A 2 6.28 -13.87 -7.55
N THR A 3 6.77 -14.05 -6.32
CA THR A 3 7.83 -13.20 -5.73
C THR A 3 9.21 -13.72 -6.11
N ASP A 4 10.04 -12.87 -6.68
CA ASP A 4 11.48 -13.13 -6.78
C ASP A 4 12.10 -13.19 -5.37
N VAL A 5 13.16 -13.99 -5.17
CA VAL A 5 13.87 -14.17 -3.87
C VAL A 5 14.38 -12.84 -3.25
N SER A 6 14.41 -11.75 -4.03
CA SER A 6 14.83 -10.42 -3.60
C SER A 6 13.70 -9.39 -3.51
N GLU A 7 12.44 -9.81 -3.59
CA GLU A 7 11.28 -8.93 -3.58
C GLU A 7 10.60 -8.87 -2.22
N TYR A 8 10.48 -7.66 -1.69
CA TYR A 8 9.71 -7.37 -0.50
C TYR A 8 8.53 -6.44 -0.77
N TRP A 9 7.52 -6.53 0.11
CA TRP A 9 6.27 -5.78 0.03
C TRP A 9 6.05 -4.86 1.25
N LEU A 10 5.41 -3.73 1.00
CA LEU A 10 5.19 -2.61 1.92
C LEU A 10 3.80 -2.00 1.70
N GLY A 11 3.31 -1.21 2.65
CA GLY A 11 2.02 -0.51 2.55
C GLY A 11 0.90 -1.22 3.29
N ALA A 12 -0.34 -0.79 3.09
CA ALA A 12 -1.59 -1.28 3.71
C ALA A 12 -1.69 -1.22 5.24
N ALA A 13 -0.59 -1.31 6.00
CA ALA A 13 -0.51 -1.40 7.46
C ALA A 13 0.39 -0.30 8.06
N VAL A 14 -0.01 0.97 7.98
CA VAL A 14 0.83 2.11 8.44
C VAL A 14 1.15 1.99 9.93
N ASN A 15 0.18 1.56 10.74
CA ASN A 15 0.37 1.31 12.17
C ASN A 15 1.31 0.14 12.50
N GLU A 16 1.67 -0.68 11.51
CA GLU A 16 2.60 -1.80 11.67
C GLU A 16 3.88 -1.62 10.83
N GLY A 17 4.28 -0.37 10.63
CA GLY A 17 5.49 -0.03 9.87
C GLY A 17 6.76 -0.70 10.40
N GLU A 18 6.82 -1.06 11.68
CA GLU A 18 7.92 -1.82 12.29
C GLU A 18 8.02 -3.27 11.79
N LYS A 19 6.93 -3.81 11.24
CA LYS A 19 6.89 -5.16 10.65
C LYS A 19 7.26 -5.16 9.17
N MET A 20 7.50 -3.98 8.60
CA MET A 20 7.93 -3.81 7.23
C MET A 20 9.46 -3.85 7.09
N PRO A 21 10.02 -4.45 6.02
CA PRO A 21 9.32 -5.19 4.96
C PRO A 21 8.65 -6.46 5.48
N PHE A 22 7.44 -6.74 4.98
CA PHE A 22 6.68 -7.89 5.43
C PHE A 22 7.40 -9.20 5.08
N LYS A 23 7.45 -10.11 6.04
CA LYS A 23 8.03 -11.45 5.90
C LYS A 23 6.94 -12.46 5.54
N GLN A 24 7.36 -13.60 5.00
CA GLN A 24 6.48 -14.74 4.75
C GLN A 24 5.66 -15.09 6.01
N GLY A 25 4.37 -15.34 5.82
CA GLY A 25 3.40 -15.62 6.88
C GLY A 25 2.75 -14.37 7.48
N TYR A 26 3.22 -13.16 7.16
CA TYR A 26 2.52 -11.94 7.53
C TYR A 26 1.21 -11.85 6.73
N SER A 27 0.11 -11.61 7.43
CA SER A 27 -1.20 -11.37 6.83
C SER A 27 -1.94 -10.24 7.53
N LEU A 28 -2.76 -9.54 6.75
CA LEU A 28 -3.64 -8.50 7.25
C LEU A 28 -4.94 -8.51 6.47
N SER A 29 -6.05 -8.38 7.19
CA SER A 29 -7.40 -8.20 6.62
C SER A 29 -7.86 -6.78 6.85
N LEU A 30 -7.94 -5.98 5.79
CA LEU A 30 -8.47 -4.62 5.88
C LEU A 30 -10.01 -4.59 6.06
N PHE A 31 -10.69 -5.74 5.95
CA PHE A 31 -12.14 -5.87 6.14
C PHE A 31 -12.57 -5.92 7.60
N ILE A 32 -11.83 -6.67 8.42
CA ILE A 32 -12.28 -7.12 9.74
C ILE A 32 -11.72 -6.20 10.83
N ASP A 33 -10.42 -5.95 10.75
CA ASP A 33 -9.71 -5.12 11.72
C ASP A 33 -8.58 -4.41 11.01
N ASN A 34 -8.82 -3.14 10.69
CA ASN A 34 -7.80 -2.28 10.13
C ASN A 34 -6.73 -1.86 11.19
N ARG A 35 -6.83 -2.33 12.43
CA ARG A 35 -5.92 -2.03 13.55
C ARG A 35 -5.81 -0.53 13.83
N GLY A 36 -6.92 0.20 13.64
CA GLY A 36 -6.96 1.65 13.75
C GLY A 36 -6.11 2.37 12.70
N ASN A 37 -5.74 1.69 11.63
CA ASN A 37 -4.89 2.24 10.59
C ASN A 37 -5.69 3.18 9.68
N GLN A 38 -5.09 4.31 9.28
CA GLN A 38 -5.54 5.05 8.10
C GLN A 38 -5.21 4.20 6.86
N THR A 39 -6.08 3.23 6.56
CA THR A 39 -5.84 2.26 5.50
C THR A 39 -5.98 2.90 4.14
N SER A 40 -4.86 3.08 3.47
CA SER A 40 -4.83 3.14 2.01
C SER A 40 -4.68 1.70 1.51
N PRO A 41 -5.65 1.16 0.75
CA PRO A 41 -5.60 -0.19 0.17
C PRO A 41 -4.57 -0.24 -0.97
N VAL A 42 -3.31 -0.04 -0.62
CA VAL A 42 -2.16 -0.09 -1.51
C VAL A 42 -1.10 -1.02 -0.95
N LEU A 43 -0.63 -1.94 -1.77
CA LEU A 43 0.56 -2.75 -1.50
C LEU A 43 1.60 -2.45 -2.58
N LEU A 44 2.84 -2.21 -2.16
CA LEU A 44 3.94 -1.79 -3.02
C LEU A 44 5.08 -2.80 -2.93
N SER A 45 5.68 -3.10 -4.06
CA SER A 45 6.81 -4.00 -4.16
C SER A 45 8.10 -3.26 -4.49
N SER A 46 9.19 -3.71 -3.87
CA SER A 46 10.57 -3.33 -4.19
C SER A 46 10.95 -3.46 -5.67
N LYS A 47 10.24 -4.29 -6.45
CA LYS A 47 10.47 -4.55 -7.88
C LYS A 47 9.58 -3.70 -8.79
N GLY A 48 8.97 -2.64 -8.28
CA GLY A 48 8.13 -1.75 -9.08
C GLY A 48 6.72 -2.27 -9.33
N ARG A 49 6.25 -3.27 -8.58
CA ARG A 49 4.85 -3.72 -8.66
C ARG A 49 4.00 -3.00 -7.63
N TYR A 50 2.72 -2.80 -7.93
CA TYR A 50 1.75 -2.34 -6.95
C TYR A 50 0.40 -3.02 -7.13
N ILE A 51 -0.32 -3.10 -6.01
CA ILE A 51 -1.67 -3.62 -5.89
C ILE A 51 -2.52 -2.49 -5.29
N TRP A 52 -3.64 -2.17 -5.93
CA TRP A 52 -4.59 -1.16 -5.49
C TRP A 52 -6.02 -1.71 -5.54
N SER A 53 -6.90 -1.22 -4.68
CA SER A 53 -8.34 -1.48 -4.74
C SER A 53 -9.10 -0.28 -4.19
N GLU A 54 -10.25 0.07 -4.77
CA GLU A 54 -11.14 1.11 -4.18
C GLU A 54 -11.82 0.63 -2.89
N ARG A 55 -11.84 -0.69 -2.66
CA ARG A 55 -12.38 -1.33 -1.46
C ARG A 55 -11.27 -2.00 -0.64
N PRO A 56 -11.47 -2.18 0.68
CA PRO A 56 -10.57 -3.00 1.49
C PRO A 56 -10.33 -4.38 0.86
N PHE A 57 -9.12 -4.93 1.05
CA PHE A 57 -8.77 -6.31 0.71
C PHE A 57 -7.97 -6.94 1.83
N SER A 58 -7.86 -8.27 1.84
CA SER A 58 -6.92 -8.99 2.68
C SER A 58 -5.72 -9.44 1.85
N PHE A 59 -4.56 -9.50 2.49
CA PHE A 59 -3.38 -10.07 1.87
C PHE A 59 -2.58 -10.95 2.81
N GLU A 60 -1.82 -11.87 2.21
CA GLU A 60 -0.84 -12.70 2.89
C GLU A 60 0.45 -12.76 2.05
N ILE A 61 1.59 -12.61 2.70
CA ILE A 61 2.90 -12.83 2.08
C ILE A 61 3.20 -14.34 2.13
N THR A 62 3.27 -14.97 0.97
CA THR A 62 3.56 -16.39 0.81
C THR A 62 5.00 -16.60 0.31
N ALA A 63 5.48 -17.84 0.30
CA ALA A 63 6.79 -18.16 -0.29
C ALA A 63 6.85 -17.79 -1.78
N ASP A 64 5.72 -17.96 -2.46
CA ASP A 64 5.59 -17.71 -3.89
C ASP A 64 5.08 -16.32 -4.20
N GLY A 65 4.70 -15.47 -3.25
CA GLY A 65 4.11 -14.19 -3.65
C GLY A 65 3.33 -13.43 -2.60
N VAL A 66 2.32 -12.73 -3.12
CA VAL A 66 1.24 -12.17 -2.33
C VAL A 66 -0.05 -12.82 -2.77
N LEU A 67 -0.77 -13.40 -1.82
CA LEU A 67 -2.15 -13.83 -1.99
C LEU A 67 -3.06 -12.65 -1.64
N ILE A 68 -4.01 -12.32 -2.51
CA ILE A 68 -4.99 -11.27 -2.29
C ILE A 68 -6.38 -11.87 -2.25
N THR A 69 -7.15 -11.51 -1.24
CA THR A 69 -8.58 -11.81 -1.13
C THR A 69 -9.35 -10.50 -1.14
N SER A 70 -10.20 -10.30 -2.14
CA SER A 70 -11.01 -9.10 -2.29
C SER A 70 -12.46 -9.44 -2.63
N VAL A 71 -13.39 -8.56 -2.24
CA VAL A 71 -14.79 -8.61 -2.67
C VAL A 71 -15.05 -7.83 -3.96
N ASP A 72 -14.13 -6.92 -4.30
CA ASP A 72 -14.18 -6.05 -5.47
C ASP A 72 -12.93 -6.29 -6.34
N SER A 73 -12.92 -5.67 -7.51
CA SER A 73 -11.80 -5.65 -8.44
C SER A 73 -10.53 -5.08 -7.80
N VAL A 74 -9.43 -5.78 -8.02
CA VAL A 74 -8.10 -5.36 -7.58
C VAL A 74 -7.28 -5.01 -8.82
N TYR A 75 -6.68 -3.84 -8.80
CA TYR A 75 -5.77 -3.40 -9.83
C TYR A 75 -4.35 -3.82 -9.51
N VAL A 76 -3.69 -4.50 -10.45
CA VAL A 76 -2.32 -4.97 -10.31
C VAL A 76 -1.52 -4.49 -11.51
N ALA A 77 -0.38 -3.82 -11.26
CA ALA A 77 0.50 -3.35 -12.32
C ALA A 77 1.96 -3.36 -11.92
N LYS A 78 2.84 -3.33 -12.93
CA LYS A 78 4.27 -3.07 -12.79
C LYS A 78 4.59 -1.74 -13.44
N ALA A 79 5.15 -0.82 -12.66
CA ALA A 79 5.69 0.44 -13.11
C ALA A 79 7.16 0.51 -12.69
N GLY A 80 8.06 0.37 -13.67
CA GLY A 80 9.49 0.40 -13.43
C GLY A 80 10.02 -0.81 -12.64
N ASN A 81 11.11 -0.58 -11.91
CA ASN A 81 11.89 -1.64 -11.26
C ASN A 81 12.20 -1.36 -9.78
N THR A 82 11.71 -0.24 -9.24
CA THR A 82 11.96 0.16 -7.86
C THR A 82 10.66 0.41 -7.09
N LEU A 83 10.73 0.36 -5.77
CA LEU A 83 9.61 0.77 -4.90
C LEU A 83 9.09 2.18 -5.21
N ARG A 84 10.02 3.10 -5.52
CA ARG A 84 9.68 4.48 -5.87
C ARG A 84 8.84 4.54 -7.14
N ASP A 85 9.20 3.78 -8.16
CA ASP A 85 8.46 3.75 -9.43
C ASP A 85 7.03 3.24 -9.22
N ALA A 86 6.86 2.17 -8.43
CA ALA A 86 5.55 1.66 -8.03
C ALA A 86 4.72 2.73 -7.33
N PHE A 87 5.29 3.38 -6.31
CA PHE A 87 4.59 4.40 -5.53
C PHE A 87 4.18 5.61 -6.38
N VAL A 88 5.10 6.13 -7.21
CA VAL A 88 4.81 7.32 -8.05
C VAL A 88 3.73 6.99 -9.09
N ALA A 89 3.76 5.81 -9.70
CA ALA A 89 2.74 5.40 -10.66
C ALA A 89 1.37 5.18 -10.01
N CYS A 90 1.34 4.51 -8.85
CA CYS A 90 0.12 4.28 -8.09
C CYS A 90 -0.51 5.61 -7.61
N SER A 91 0.30 6.47 -6.97
CA SER A 91 -0.17 7.75 -6.44
C SER A 91 -0.70 8.70 -7.52
N LYS A 92 0.00 8.84 -8.64
CA LYS A 92 -0.49 9.65 -9.78
C LYS A 92 -1.83 9.18 -10.32
N LYS A 93 -2.11 7.87 -10.23
CA LYS A 93 -3.31 7.26 -10.82
C LYS A 93 -4.51 7.28 -9.88
N PHE A 94 -4.33 6.92 -8.61
CA PHE A 94 -5.44 6.67 -7.69
C PHE A 94 -5.64 7.74 -6.63
N PHE A 95 -4.59 8.46 -6.26
CA PHE A 95 -4.66 9.52 -5.24
C PHE A 95 -3.72 10.67 -5.61
N PRO A 96 -3.96 11.34 -6.75
CA PRO A 96 -3.12 12.45 -7.18
C PRO A 96 -3.19 13.58 -6.16
N ALA A 97 -2.03 14.17 -5.86
CA ALA A 97 -2.00 15.38 -5.04
C ALA A 97 -2.88 16.46 -5.69
N SER A 98 -3.66 17.17 -4.87
CA SER A 98 -4.56 18.22 -5.37
C SER A 98 -3.82 19.40 -6.01
N GLY A 99 -2.50 19.50 -5.79
CA GLY A 99 -1.66 20.62 -6.23
C GLY A 99 -1.98 21.93 -5.49
N ARG A 100 -2.86 21.90 -4.49
CA ARG A 100 -3.27 23.06 -3.70
C ARG A 100 -2.51 23.07 -2.38
N LEU A 101 -2.13 24.26 -1.94
CA LEU A 101 -1.57 24.44 -0.60
C LEU A 101 -2.63 24.03 0.45
N PRO A 102 -2.26 23.29 1.51
CA PRO A 102 -3.12 23.14 2.68
C PRO A 102 -3.52 24.51 3.22
N ASP A 103 -4.64 24.62 3.93
CA ASP A 103 -5.10 25.90 4.46
C ASP A 103 -3.97 26.59 5.24
N THR A 104 -3.69 27.85 4.91
CA THR A 104 -2.64 28.65 5.55
C THR A 104 -2.76 28.72 7.07
N LEU A 105 -3.96 28.50 7.62
CA LEU A 105 -4.19 28.39 9.07
C LEU A 105 -3.41 27.23 9.70
N LEU A 106 -3.17 26.13 8.97
CA LEU A 106 -2.38 24.99 9.42
C LEU A 106 -0.91 25.34 9.68
N PHE A 107 -0.41 26.43 9.07
CA PHE A 107 0.97 26.90 9.22
C PHE A 107 1.10 28.14 10.12
N THR A 108 0.00 28.87 10.30
CA THR A 108 0.01 30.17 11.00
C THR A 108 -0.57 30.12 12.41
N LYS A 109 -1.27 29.03 12.80
CA LYS A 109 -1.88 28.88 14.12
C LYS A 109 -1.71 27.47 14.69
N PRO A 110 -1.67 27.31 16.03
CA PRO A 110 -1.72 25.99 16.68
C PRO A 110 -2.99 25.22 16.30
N GLN A 111 -2.86 23.90 16.13
CA GLN A 111 -3.97 22.96 15.95
C GLN A 111 -4.17 22.20 17.27
N TYR A 112 -5.42 22.11 17.75
CA TYR A 112 -5.80 21.42 19.00
C TYR A 112 -6.81 20.32 18.72
#